data_AF-A0A9Q3GE76-F1
#
_entry.id   AF-A0A9Q3GE76-F1
#
_cell.length_a   1.000
_cell.length_b   1.000
_cell.length_c   1.000
_cell.angle_alpha   90.00
_cell.angle_beta   90.00
_cell.angle_gamma   90.00
#
_symmetry.space_group_name_H-M   'P 1'
#
loop_
_entity.id
_entity.type
_entity.pdbx_description
1 polymer ?
#
loop_
_entity_poly.entity_id
_entity_poly.type
_entity_poly.pdbx_seq_one_letter_code
_entity_poly.pdbx_strand_id
1 'polypeptide(L)'
;MKEPCGQIVGLCEAGLSICAISQKLNIDTTTIHDTIKKYKEQKTFKTLPIPARPQKLNDQDKCQLLRVINQHPGKKLANIKEMITAEVSIGMVCKAIHELGKHSCIAVKKPYLTENHITCQF
;
A
#
# COMPACT_ATOMS: atom_id res chain seq x y z
N MET A 1 22.10 0.87 11.48
CA MET A 1 22.07 -0.36 12.32
C MET A 1 22.18 -1.54 11.36
N LYS A 2 23.08 -2.51 11.60
CA LYS A 2 23.20 -3.67 10.71
C LYS A 2 22.05 -4.63 11.04
N GLU A 3 21.28 -5.01 10.02
CA GLU A 3 20.24 -6.03 10.14
C GLU A 3 20.89 -7.35 10.58
N PRO A 4 20.49 -7.96 11.71
CA PRO A 4 21.13 -9.18 12.22
C PRO A 4 21.00 -10.35 11.24
N CYS A 5 19.93 -10.37 10.44
CA CYS A 5 19.64 -11.42 9.45
C CYS A 5 20.74 -11.57 8.39
N GLY A 6 21.28 -10.46 7.88
CA GLY A 6 22.33 -10.50 6.87
C GLY A 6 23.65 -11.02 7.42
N GLN A 7 23.96 -10.73 8.69
CA GLN A 7 25.16 -11.23 9.35
C GLN A 7 25.06 -12.73 9.64
N ILE A 8 23.89 -13.21 10.08
CA ILE A 8 23.64 -14.64 10.32
C ILE A 8 23.87 -15.45 9.04
N VAL A 9 23.26 -15.02 7.93
CA VAL A 9 23.40 -15.72 6.64
C VAL A 9 24.84 -15.68 6.14
N GLY A 10 25.51 -14.52 6.20
CA GLY A 10 26.91 -14.42 5.77
C GLY A 10 27.87 -15.30 6.58
N LEU A 11 27.64 -15.45 7.90
CA LEU A 11 28.43 -16.36 8.74
C LEU A 11 28.12 -17.83 8.45
N CYS A 12 26.86 -18.15 8.11
CA CYS A 12 26.47 -19.49 7.69
C CYS A 12 27.10 -19.86 6.33
N GLU A 13 27.12 -18.93 5.37
CA GLU A 13 27.79 -19.11 4.07
C GLU A 13 29.31 -19.24 4.21
N ALA A 14 29.90 -18.58 5.21
CA ALA A 14 31.30 -18.76 5.60
C ALA A 14 31.60 -20.09 6.32
N GLY A 15 30.60 -20.96 6.52
CA GLY A 15 30.76 -22.31 7.07
C GLY A 15 30.83 -22.38 8.60
N LEU A 16 30.47 -21.32 9.32
CA LEU A 16 30.41 -21.38 10.78
C LEU A 16 29.21 -22.20 11.27
N SER A 17 29.41 -22.91 12.37
CA SER A 17 28.33 -23.64 13.03
C SER A 17 27.33 -22.70 13.68
N ILE A 18 26.07 -23.12 13.77
CA ILE A 18 24.96 -22.34 14.34
C ILE A 18 25.25 -21.94 15.79
N CYS A 19 25.85 -22.84 16.58
CA CYS A 19 26.24 -22.55 17.96
C CYS A 19 27.31 -21.45 18.05
N ALA A 20 28.30 -21.47 17.15
CA ALA A 20 29.34 -20.43 17.10
C ALA A 20 28.74 -19.07 16.69
N ILE A 21 27.77 -19.07 15.77
CA ILE A 21 27.04 -17.86 15.36
C ILE A 21 26.24 -17.31 16.55
N SER A 22 25.55 -18.18 17.29
CA SER A 22 24.77 -17.83 18.49
C SER A 22 25.63 -17.16 19.54
N GLN A 23 26.79 -17.74 19.88
CA GLN A 23 27.73 -17.16 20.84
C GLN A 23 28.31 -15.82 20.36
N LYS A 24 28.64 -15.70 19.07
CA LYS A 24 29.25 -14.50 18.50
C LYS A 24 28.28 -13.33 18.39
N LEU A 25 27.01 -13.59 18.06
CA LEU A 25 25.97 -12.57 17.89
C LEU A 25 25.10 -12.37 19.12
N ASN A 26 25.20 -13.26 20.12
CA ASN A 26 24.33 -13.32 21.30
C ASN A 26 22.84 -13.39 20.92
N ILE A 27 22.52 -14.31 20.00
CA ILE A 27 21.17 -14.56 19.49
C ILE A 27 20.83 -16.03 19.72
N ASP A 28 19.59 -16.30 20.11
CA ASP A 28 19.10 -17.67 20.30
C ASP A 28 19.22 -18.52 19.03
N THR A 29 19.56 -19.79 19.21
CA THR A 29 19.71 -20.76 18.11
C THR A 29 18.42 -20.92 17.31
N THR A 30 17.26 -20.85 17.96
CA THR A 30 15.93 -20.87 17.33
C THR A 30 15.77 -19.74 16.31
N THR A 31 16.11 -18.52 16.71
CA THR A 31 16.07 -17.33 15.84
C THR A 31 17.01 -17.48 14.65
N ILE A 32 18.19 -18.07 14.85
CA ILE A 32 19.14 -18.34 13.76
C ILE A 32 18.55 -19.35 12.76
N HIS A 33 17.99 -20.45 13.25
CA HIS A 33 17.32 -21.45 12.40
C HIS A 33 16.17 -20.85 11.59
N ASP A 34 15.30 -20.08 12.23
CA ASP A 34 14.17 -19.41 11.58
C ASP A 34 14.63 -18.41 10.51
N THR A 35 15.71 -17.67 10.79
CA THR A 35 16.30 -16.72 9.86
C THR A 35 16.85 -17.43 8.62
N ILE A 36 17.60 -18.52 8.81
CA ILE A 36 18.14 -19.33 7.70
C ILE A 36 17.00 -19.92 6.87
N LYS A 37 15.95 -20.43 7.52
CA LYS A 37 14.77 -20.97 6.84
C LYS A 37 14.07 -19.90 5.99
N LYS A 38 13.78 -18.73 6.58
CA LYS A 38 13.16 -17.59 5.88
C LYS A 38 14.01 -17.13 4.69
N TYR A 39 15.33 -17.08 4.84
CA TYR A 39 16.23 -16.70 3.75
C TYR A 39 16.19 -17.71 2.59
N LYS A 40 16.16 -19.02 2.88
CA LYS A 40 16.05 -20.05 1.83
C LYS A 40 14.75 -19.94 1.04
N GLU A 41 13.63 -19.65 1.71
CA GLU A 41 12.31 -19.55 1.10
C GLU A 41 12.14 -18.23 0.31
N GLN A 42 12.49 -17.10 0.93
CA GLN A 42 12.14 -15.77 0.43
C GLN A 42 13.30 -15.04 -0.26
N LYS A 43 14.53 -15.55 -0.13
CA LYS A 43 15.79 -14.96 -0.64
C LYS A 43 15.95 -13.48 -0.32
N THR A 44 15.35 -13.04 0.78
CA THR A 44 15.37 -11.65 1.23
C THR A 44 15.73 -11.59 2.71
N PHE A 45 16.44 -10.54 3.10
CA PHE A 45 16.77 -10.25 4.49
C PHE A 45 15.74 -9.34 5.16
N LYS A 46 14.82 -8.77 4.36
CA LYS A 46 13.82 -7.83 4.86
C LYS A 46 12.63 -8.58 5.44
N THR A 47 12.18 -8.15 6.60
CA THR A 47 10.91 -8.62 7.16
C THR A 47 9.77 -8.29 6.20
N LEU A 48 9.00 -9.30 5.81
CA LEU A 48 7.82 -9.09 4.99
C LEU A 48 6.75 -8.31 5.78
N PRO A 49 6.03 -7.38 5.13
CA PRO A 49 4.89 -6.74 5.75
C PRO A 49 3.84 -7.81 6.07
N ILE A 50 3.19 -7.67 7.23
CA ILE A 50 2.09 -8.54 7.61
C ILE A 50 0.92 -8.24 6.66
N PRO A 51 0.28 -9.26 6.06
CA PRO A 51 -0.86 -9.04 5.19
C PRO A 51 -1.97 -8.35 5.98
N ALA A 52 -2.46 -7.22 5.44
CA ALA A 52 -3.54 -6.48 6.06
C ALA A 52 -4.88 -7.21 5.88
N ARG A 53 -5.85 -6.87 6.73
CA ARG A 53 -7.22 -7.37 6.60
C ARG A 53 -7.80 -6.95 5.24
N PRO A 54 -8.43 -7.86 4.47
CA PRO A 54 -9.09 -7.50 3.23
C PRO A 54 -10.20 -6.47 3.48
N GLN A 55 -10.34 -5.51 2.57
CA GLN A 55 -11.38 -4.50 2.63
C GLN A 55 -12.76 -5.14 2.31
N LYS A 56 -13.85 -4.52 2.79
CA LYS A 56 -15.22 -4.97 2.48
C LYS A 56 -15.59 -4.77 1.00
N LEU A 57 -15.01 -3.76 0.35
CA LEU A 57 -15.16 -3.51 -1.08
C LEU A 57 -14.17 -4.37 -1.85
N ASN A 58 -14.69 -5.26 -2.69
CA ASN A 58 -13.87 -6.05 -3.59
C ASN A 58 -13.46 -5.22 -4.82
N ASP A 59 -12.47 -5.69 -5.58
CA ASP A 59 -12.01 -5.01 -6.80
C ASP A 59 -13.11 -4.91 -7.86
N GLN A 60 -14.02 -5.89 -7.91
CA GLN A 60 -15.21 -5.85 -8.74
C GLN A 60 -16.15 -4.69 -8.35
N ASP A 61 -16.38 -4.49 -7.05
CA ASP A 61 -17.22 -3.40 -6.56
C ASP A 61 -16.58 -2.05 -6.85
N LYS A 62 -15.25 -1.94 -6.74
CA LYS A 62 -14.49 -0.74 -7.13
C LYS A 62 -14.64 -0.45 -8.63
N CYS A 63 -14.59 -1.48 -9.47
CA CYS A 63 -14.84 -1.35 -10.91
C CYS A 63 -16.27 -0.89 -11.21
N GLN A 64 -17.28 -1.44 -10.52
CA GLN A 64 -18.67 -1.03 -10.68
C GLN A 64 -18.87 0.42 -10.23
N LEU A 65 -18.32 0.80 -9.07
CA LEU A 65 -18.33 2.15 -8.54
C LEU A 65 -17.74 3.15 -9.55
N LEU A 66 -16.60 2.82 -10.16
CA LEU A 66 -15.97 3.67 -11.17
C LEU A 66 -16.89 3.88 -12.39
N ARG A 67 -17.57 2.84 -12.86
CA ARG A 67 -18.54 2.93 -13.97
C ARG A 67 -19.71 3.85 -13.62
N VAL A 68 -20.31 3.66 -12.44
CA VAL A 68 -21.43 4.48 -11.96
C VAL A 68 -21.05 5.96 -11.88
N ILE A 69 -19.86 6.26 -11.35
CA ILE A 69 -19.36 7.64 -11.24
C ILE A 69 -19.17 8.28 -12.61
N ASN A 70 -18.58 7.54 -13.56
CA ASN A 70 -18.35 8.06 -14.90
C ASN A 70 -19.65 8.26 -15.69
N GLN A 71 -20.66 7.40 -15.49
CA GLN A 71 -22.00 7.55 -16.09
C GLN A 71 -22.81 8.69 -15.47
N HIS A 72 -22.55 9.01 -14.21
CA HIS A 72 -23.32 9.97 -13.43
C HIS A 72 -22.44 10.99 -12.70
N PRO A 73 -21.73 11.86 -13.44
CA PRO A 73 -20.91 12.90 -12.83
C PRO A 73 -21.79 13.84 -11.99
N GLY A 74 -21.36 14.17 -10.78
CA GLY A 74 -22.03 15.13 -9.90
C GLY A 74 -23.20 14.59 -9.05
N LYS A 75 -23.53 13.30 -9.12
CA LYS A 75 -24.52 12.72 -8.19
C LYS A 75 -23.98 12.67 -6.75
N LYS A 76 -24.89 12.81 -5.77
CA LYS A 76 -24.56 12.68 -4.35
C LYS A 76 -24.08 11.27 -4.02
N LEU A 77 -23.13 11.16 -3.08
CA LEU A 77 -22.57 9.87 -2.65
C LEU A 77 -23.62 8.91 -2.08
N ALA A 78 -24.67 9.41 -1.41
CA ALA A 78 -25.76 8.59 -0.90
C ALA A 78 -26.48 7.85 -2.03
N ASN A 79 -26.77 8.53 -3.14
CA ASN A 79 -27.42 7.94 -4.30
C ASN A 79 -26.47 6.96 -5.01
N ILE A 80 -25.17 7.29 -5.09
CA ILE A 80 -24.16 6.39 -5.69
C ILE A 80 -24.04 5.10 -4.87
N LYS A 81 -24.08 5.19 -3.54
CA LYS A 81 -24.08 4.03 -2.65
C LYS A 81 -25.24 3.07 -2.96
N GLU A 82 -26.43 3.60 -3.19
CA GLU A 82 -27.63 2.80 -3.51
C GLU A 82 -27.54 2.08 -4.86
N MET A 83 -26.71 2.56 -5.80
CA MET A 83 -26.50 1.94 -7.11
C MET A 83 -25.50 0.77 -7.08
N ILE A 84 -24.86 0.53 -5.95
CA ILE A 84 -23.85 -0.52 -5.76
C ILE A 84 -24.48 -1.66 -4.98
N THR A 85 -24.16 -2.89 -5.38
CA THR A 85 -24.67 -4.12 -4.74
C THR A 85 -24.09 -4.34 -3.34
N ALA A 86 -22.88 -3.83 -3.08
CA ALA A 86 -22.21 -3.95 -1.80
C ALA A 86 -22.83 -3.04 -0.73
N GLU A 87 -23.19 -3.64 0.41
CA GLU A 87 -23.69 -2.89 1.57
C GLU A 87 -22.53 -2.18 2.29
N VAL A 88 -22.28 -0.93 1.93
CA VAL A 88 -21.14 -0.14 2.45
C VAL A 88 -21.58 1.18 3.09
N SER A 89 -20.75 1.72 3.97
CA SER A 89 -20.98 3.08 4.48
C SER A 89 -20.53 4.13 3.46
N ILE A 90 -21.06 5.35 3.58
CA ILE A 90 -20.68 6.47 2.69
C ILE A 90 -19.17 6.75 2.76
N GLY A 91 -18.56 6.63 3.94
CA GLY A 91 -17.13 6.81 4.13
C GLY A 91 -16.28 5.79 3.37
N MET A 92 -16.73 4.53 3.28
CA MET A 92 -16.04 3.50 2.50
C MET A 92 -16.08 3.79 1.01
N VAL A 93 -17.24 4.27 0.51
CA VAL A 93 -17.37 4.71 -0.88
C VAL A 93 -16.43 5.87 -1.15
N CYS A 94 -16.41 6.90 -0.29
CA CYS A 94 -15.51 8.04 -0.44
C CYS A 94 -14.03 7.61 -0.49
N LYS A 95 -13.60 6.74 0.44
CA LYS A 95 -12.24 6.20 0.46
C LYS A 95 -11.91 5.45 -0.84
N ALA A 96 -12.81 4.60 -1.32
CA ALA A 96 -12.61 3.88 -2.58
C ALA A 96 -12.52 4.82 -3.79
N ILE A 97 -13.32 5.89 -3.82
CA ILE A 97 -13.26 6.92 -4.87
C ILE A 97 -11.89 7.62 -4.89
N HIS A 98 -11.36 7.97 -3.72
CA HIS A 98 -10.03 8.53 -3.58
C HIS A 98 -8.93 7.56 -4.01
N GLU A 99 -9.02 6.27 -3.63
CA GLU A 99 -8.10 5.22 -4.09
C GLU A 99 -8.12 5.07 -5.62
N LEU A 100 -9.29 5.29 -6.26
CA LEU A 100 -9.46 5.29 -7.72
C LEU A 100 -8.98 6.60 -8.40
N GLY A 101 -8.45 7.56 -7.65
CA GLY A 101 -7.91 8.82 -8.16
C GLY A 101 -8.98 9.86 -8.53
N LYS A 102 -10.25 9.63 -8.22
CA LYS A 102 -11.33 10.61 -8.44
C LYS A 102 -11.43 11.49 -7.21
N HIS A 103 -11.27 12.80 -7.41
CA HIS A 103 -11.33 13.79 -6.34
C HIS A 103 -12.49 14.74 -6.60
N SER A 104 -13.05 15.32 -5.53
CA SER A 104 -14.13 16.32 -5.62
C SER A 104 -13.64 17.71 -6.09
N CYS A 105 -12.35 17.85 -6.41
CA CYS A 105 -11.75 19.11 -6.82
C CYS A 105 -12.33 19.58 -8.16
N ILE A 106 -12.90 20.79 -8.15
CA ILE A 106 -13.37 21.48 -9.34
C ILE A 106 -12.27 22.47 -9.76
N ALA A 107 -11.84 22.42 -11.02
CA ALA A 107 -10.92 23.42 -11.55
C ALA A 107 -11.66 24.76 -11.69
N VAL A 108 -11.17 25.80 -11.02
CA VAL A 108 -11.74 27.15 -11.05
C VAL A 108 -10.73 28.11 -11.68
N LYS A 109 -11.18 28.97 -12.60
CA LYS A 109 -10.36 30.05 -13.15
C LYS A 109 -9.97 31.00 -12.02
N LYS A 110 -8.68 31.36 -11.92
CA LYS A 110 -8.24 32.36 -10.94
C LYS A 110 -8.95 33.69 -11.22
N PRO A 111 -9.63 34.29 -10.22
CA PRO A 111 -10.53 35.43 -10.45
C PRO A 111 -9.84 36.69 -10.98
N TYR A 112 -8.53 36.86 -10.75
CA TYR A 112 -7.77 38.06 -11.12
C TYR A 112 -6.77 37.84 -12.26
N LEU A 113 -6.85 36.72 -12.99
CA LEU A 113 -6.01 36.52 -14.18
C LEU A 113 -6.68 37.17 -15.40
N THR A 114 -6.02 38.20 -15.94
CA THR A 114 -6.33 38.80 -17.23
C THR A 114 -5.55 38.10 -18.34
N GLU A 115 -5.94 38.27 -19.59
CA GLU A 115 -5.26 37.64 -20.74
C GLU A 115 -3.76 37.96 -20.80
N ASN A 116 -3.39 39.20 -20.44
CA ASN A 116 -1.98 39.64 -20.34
C ASN A 116 -1.16 38.82 -19.33
N HIS A 117 -1.78 38.36 -18.24
CA HIS A 117 -1.09 37.52 -17.25
C HIS A 117 -0.93 36.07 -17.70
N ILE A 118 -1.74 35.61 -18.65
CA ILE A 118 -1.66 34.24 -19.22
C ILE A 118 -0.59 34.20 -20.31
N THR A 119 -0.51 35.24 -21.14
CA THR A 119 0.42 35.32 -22.28
C THR A 119 1.86 35.69 -21.87
N CYS A 120 2.05 36.46 -20.80
CA CYS A 120 3.38 36.79 -20.24
C CYS A 120 3.96 35.69 -19.33
N GLN A 121 3.86 34.42 -19.71
CA GLN A 121 4.67 33.35 -19.10
C GLN A 121 5.98 33.23 -19.89
N PHE A 122 7.09 33.65 -19.25
CA PHE A 122 8.47 33.42 -19.71
C PHE A 122 8.87 31.95 -19.58
#